data_AF-A0A662XXP8-F1
#
_entry.id   AF-A0A662XXP8-F1
#
_cell.length_a   1.000
_cell.length_b   1.000
_cell.length_c   1.000
_cell.angle_alpha   90.00
_cell.angle_beta   90.00
_cell.angle_gamma   90.00
#
_symmetry.space_group_name_H-M   'P 1'
#
loop_
_entity.id
_entity.type
_entity.pdbx_description
1 polymer ?
#
loop_
_entity_poly.entity_id
_entity_poly.type
_entity_poly.pdbx_seq_one_letter_code
_entity_poly.pdbx_strand_id
1 'polypeptide(L)'
;MWSALRHAKDAACGFARRHKTLLITTGVGAACVGGAYYAYRRMLGEAERFAQQLQLQMAEHQRLQLALGSTTDESRATVRRFLPRLKARLHQLVDLEGVVQELKTLDKTQKTQRNALWEDAKLLAVTRYFTALVAFGLWHLLVFAQVAVIGKRVFEKSKTAPTAAVSDRQKQREKDEERAHHVFLTSGLEYFLDEALGKIKSHVEAAVRANKQLQTWQVSRKAAVQRDELNELLQALFLAVLPSPVAVAAAESQEPSPELQMWRAFLIYPDKQSGQDEHVISLLNDLWDLLESDLFMPALQHSLGFLCGNAFQDLGDVVYGPSNPEPTFVDPEAEKKQKPAPPLAKLIPCLQAEMGKLLLVSGPESYAAKYSQGVGEMEAFRNFYEAIFFEQGGQDAQLI
;
A
#
# COMPACT_ATOMS: atom_id res chain seq x y z
N MET A 1 -54.40 -52.41 57.39
CA MET A 1 -53.65 -51.61 56.38
C MET A 1 -53.70 -50.11 56.66
N TRP A 2 -54.87 -49.50 56.89
CA TRP A 2 -54.98 -48.06 57.20
C TRP A 2 -54.27 -47.60 58.50
N SER A 3 -54.19 -48.46 59.52
CA SER A 3 -53.45 -48.18 60.76
C SER A 3 -51.93 -48.20 60.59
N ALA A 4 -51.41 -49.08 59.73
CA ALA A 4 -49.98 -49.17 59.43
C ALA A 4 -49.49 -47.96 58.60
N LEU A 5 -50.32 -47.46 57.68
CA LEU A 5 -50.06 -46.22 56.93
C LEU A 5 -50.08 -44.97 57.83
N ARG A 6 -50.98 -44.92 58.83
CA ARG A 6 -50.99 -43.84 59.84
C ARG A 6 -49.76 -43.91 60.74
N HIS A 7 -49.38 -45.09 61.21
CA HIS A 7 -48.16 -45.27 62.00
C HIS A 7 -46.89 -44.95 61.21
N ALA A 8 -46.80 -45.30 59.93
CA ALA A 8 -45.66 -44.95 59.09
C ALA A 8 -45.59 -43.44 58.82
N LYS A 9 -46.74 -42.78 58.61
CA LYS A 9 -46.81 -41.32 58.46
C LYS A 9 -46.42 -40.61 59.75
N ASP A 10 -46.92 -41.05 60.90
CA ASP A 10 -46.61 -40.44 62.20
C ASP A 10 -45.16 -40.72 62.62
N ALA A 11 -44.60 -41.87 62.25
CA ALA A 11 -43.19 -42.19 62.46
C ALA A 11 -42.27 -41.37 61.53
N ALA A 12 -42.61 -41.22 60.25
CA ALA A 12 -41.85 -40.39 59.31
C ALA A 12 -41.94 -38.91 59.65
N CYS A 13 -43.13 -38.40 60.02
CA CYS A 13 -43.31 -37.04 60.52
C CYS A 13 -42.61 -36.84 61.87
N GLY A 14 -42.65 -37.81 62.78
CA GLY A 14 -41.95 -37.77 64.07
C GLY A 14 -40.44 -37.78 63.92
N PHE A 15 -39.91 -38.59 63.00
CA PHE A 15 -38.48 -38.64 62.67
C PHE A 15 -38.02 -37.34 62.02
N ALA A 16 -38.75 -36.83 61.02
CA ALA A 16 -38.45 -35.54 60.38
C ALA A 16 -38.52 -34.37 61.37
N ARG A 17 -39.48 -34.38 62.32
CA ARG A 17 -39.62 -33.31 63.32
C ARG A 17 -38.54 -33.36 64.40
N ARG A 18 -38.06 -34.55 64.79
CA ARG A 18 -36.95 -34.73 65.76
C ARG A 18 -35.57 -34.54 65.15
N HIS A 19 -35.40 -34.84 63.86
CA HIS A 19 -34.15 -34.64 63.12
C HIS A 19 -34.14 -33.41 62.21
N LYS A 20 -35.04 -32.43 62.43
CA LYS A 20 -35.14 -31.21 61.63
C LYS A 20 -33.80 -30.48 61.50
N THR A 21 -33.07 -30.33 62.61
CA THR A 21 -31.75 -29.69 62.63
C THR A 21 -30.71 -30.53 61.90
N LEU A 22 -30.73 -31.85 62.05
CA LEU A 22 -29.76 -32.77 61.45
C LEU A 22 -29.99 -32.92 59.93
N LEU A 23 -31.23 -32.98 59.47
CA LEU A 23 -31.57 -33.01 58.04
C LEU A 23 -31.26 -31.67 57.36
N ILE A 24 -31.50 -30.54 58.03
CA ILE A 24 -31.17 -29.21 57.49
C ILE A 24 -29.65 -29.01 57.45
N THR A 25 -28.91 -29.32 58.52
CA THR A 25 -27.45 -29.10 58.54
C THR A 25 -26.70 -30.04 57.60
N THR A 26 -27.11 -31.31 57.53
CA THR A 26 -26.44 -32.30 56.67
C THR A 26 -26.89 -32.17 55.20
N GLY A 27 -28.16 -31.84 54.95
CA GLY A 27 -28.69 -31.62 53.60
C GLY A 27 -28.26 -30.30 52.98
N VAL A 28 -28.33 -29.18 53.71
CA VAL A 28 -27.90 -27.86 53.23
C VAL A 28 -26.37 -27.80 53.14
N GLY A 29 -25.63 -28.39 54.09
CA GLY A 29 -24.17 -28.47 54.03
C GLY A 29 -23.67 -29.26 52.82
N ALA A 30 -24.22 -30.44 52.56
CA ALA A 30 -23.85 -31.25 51.40
C ALA A 30 -24.28 -30.60 50.07
N ALA A 31 -25.45 -29.97 50.01
CA ALA A 31 -25.92 -29.26 48.81
C ALA A 31 -25.08 -28.00 48.52
N CYS A 32 -24.68 -27.23 49.53
CA CYS A 32 -23.82 -26.06 49.35
C CYS A 32 -22.39 -26.45 48.97
N VAL A 33 -21.81 -27.48 49.60
CA VAL A 33 -20.46 -27.97 49.23
C VAL A 33 -20.46 -28.61 47.85
N GLY A 34 -21.47 -29.43 47.52
CA GLY A 34 -21.64 -30.02 46.19
C GLY A 34 -21.90 -28.97 45.10
N GLY A 35 -22.73 -27.96 45.40
CA GLY A 35 -23.01 -26.83 44.52
C GLY A 35 -21.78 -25.95 44.29
N ALA A 36 -21.00 -25.64 45.34
CA ALA A 36 -19.76 -24.90 45.24
C ALA A 36 -18.68 -25.68 44.45
N TYR A 37 -18.56 -26.98 44.70
CA TYR A 37 -17.65 -27.86 43.95
C TYR A 37 -18.04 -27.95 42.47
N TYR A 38 -19.33 -28.10 42.17
CA TYR A 38 -19.82 -28.12 40.79
C TYR A 38 -19.63 -26.78 40.08
N ALA A 39 -19.93 -25.66 40.74
CA ALA A 39 -19.70 -24.32 40.20
C ALA A 39 -18.21 -24.07 39.94
N TYR A 40 -17.33 -24.46 40.87
CA TYR A 40 -15.88 -24.37 40.70
C TYR A 40 -15.38 -25.20 39.51
N ARG A 41 -15.83 -26.46 39.39
CA ARG A 41 -15.44 -27.34 38.29
C ARG A 41 -15.98 -26.84 36.94
N ARG A 42 -17.17 -26.24 36.93
CA ARG A 42 -17.75 -25.60 35.75
C ARG A 42 -16.97 -24.34 35.35
N MET A 43 -16.60 -23.48 36.30
CA MET A 43 -15.75 -22.31 36.04
C MET A 43 -14.38 -22.69 35.52
N LEU A 44 -13.75 -23.75 36.03
CA LEU A 44 -12.50 -24.28 35.48
C LEU A 44 -12.68 -24.79 34.05
N GLY A 45 -13.73 -25.55 33.78
CA GLY A 45 -14.01 -26.04 32.42
C GLY A 45 -14.36 -24.91 31.44
N GLU A 46 -15.03 -23.85 31.88
CA GLU A 46 -15.27 -22.65 31.07
C GLU A 46 -13.99 -21.85 30.86
N ALA A 47 -13.15 -21.69 31.89
CA ALA A 47 -11.85 -21.02 31.79
C ALA A 47 -10.88 -21.77 30.87
N GLU A 48 -10.84 -23.10 30.92
CA GLU A 48 -10.04 -23.93 30.00
C GLU A 48 -10.52 -23.77 28.55
N ARG A 49 -11.83 -23.71 28.32
CA ARG A 49 -12.40 -23.45 26.98
C ARG A 49 -12.06 -22.05 26.49
N PHE A 50 -12.16 -21.03 27.35
CA PHE A 50 -11.75 -19.68 27.01
C PHE A 50 -10.25 -19.61 26.70
N ALA A 51 -9.41 -20.28 27.50
CA ALA A 51 -7.98 -20.35 27.26
C ALA A 51 -7.65 -21.05 25.93
N GLN A 52 -8.34 -22.15 25.61
CA GLN A 52 -8.19 -22.86 24.33
C GLN A 52 -8.63 -21.99 23.14
N GLN A 53 -9.76 -21.29 23.25
CA GLN A 53 -10.23 -20.37 22.22
C GLN A 53 -9.24 -19.22 22.01
N LEU A 54 -8.73 -18.63 23.09
CA LEU A 54 -7.74 -17.56 23.03
C LEU A 54 -6.44 -18.06 22.36
N GLN A 55 -5.99 -19.26 22.70
CA GLN A 55 -4.81 -19.87 22.09
C GLN A 55 -4.98 -20.09 20.58
N LEU A 56 -6.17 -20.55 20.15
CA LEU A 56 -6.48 -20.74 18.73
C LEU A 56 -6.48 -19.40 17.99
N GLN A 57 -7.17 -18.38 18.53
CA GLN A 57 -7.19 -17.04 17.94
C GLN A 57 -5.79 -16.42 17.86
N MET A 58 -4.97 -16.58 18.90
CA MET A 58 -3.58 -16.11 18.90
C MET A 58 -2.74 -16.84 17.84
N ALA A 59 -2.89 -18.15 17.70
CA ALA A 59 -2.16 -18.92 16.69
C ALA A 59 -2.56 -18.51 15.27
N GLU A 60 -3.85 -18.29 15.02
CA GLU A 60 -4.34 -17.80 13.73
C GLU A 60 -3.82 -16.39 13.42
N HIS A 61 -3.85 -15.50 14.41
CA HIS A 61 -3.32 -14.15 14.26
C HIS A 61 -1.82 -14.17 13.96
N GLN A 62 -1.04 -14.98 14.67
CA GLN A 62 0.39 -15.16 14.40
C GLN A 62 0.63 -15.68 12.97
N ARG A 63 -0.16 -16.66 12.52
CA ARG A 63 -0.04 -17.20 11.17
C ARG A 63 -0.33 -16.15 10.10
N LEU A 64 -1.35 -15.33 10.32
CA LEU A 64 -1.68 -14.22 9.43
C LEU A 64 -0.54 -13.18 9.41
N GLN A 65 -0.02 -12.78 10.57
CA GLN A 65 1.10 -11.84 10.67
C GLN A 65 2.35 -12.33 9.92
N LEU A 66 2.66 -13.63 10.00
CA LEU A 66 3.74 -14.22 9.22
C LEU A 66 3.48 -14.17 7.71
N ALA A 67 2.25 -14.46 7.28
CA ALA A 67 1.86 -14.37 5.87
C ALA A 67 1.95 -12.92 5.35
N LEU A 68 1.45 -11.95 6.10
CA LEU A 68 1.54 -10.52 5.79
C LEU A 68 3.01 -10.06 5.74
N GLY A 69 3.84 -10.46 6.71
CA GLY A 69 5.27 -10.16 6.72
C GLY A 69 5.96 -10.69 5.46
N SER A 70 5.74 -11.97 5.11
CA SER A 70 6.32 -12.58 3.91
C SER A 70 5.85 -11.89 2.61
N THR A 71 4.57 -11.53 2.54
CA THR A 71 3.97 -10.80 1.41
C THR A 71 4.61 -9.42 1.25
N THR A 72 4.82 -8.72 2.36
CA THR A 72 5.44 -7.40 2.39
C THR A 72 6.88 -7.45 1.91
N ASP A 73 7.65 -8.44 2.36
CA ASP A 73 9.06 -8.59 1.96
C ASP A 73 9.21 -8.98 0.48
N GLU A 74 8.36 -9.88 -0.02
CA GLU A 74 8.33 -10.26 -1.44
C GLU A 74 7.90 -9.07 -2.32
N SER A 75 6.95 -8.25 -1.84
CA SER A 75 6.53 -7.02 -2.52
C SER A 75 7.70 -6.04 -2.63
N ARG A 76 8.43 -5.77 -1.53
CA ARG A 76 9.61 -4.90 -1.53
C ARG A 76 10.71 -5.40 -2.46
N ALA A 77 10.96 -6.71 -2.46
CA ALA A 77 11.94 -7.33 -3.34
C ALA A 77 11.54 -7.16 -4.82
N THR A 78 10.26 -7.40 -5.12
CA THR A 78 9.70 -7.25 -6.47
C THR A 78 9.80 -5.80 -6.96
N VAL A 79 9.41 -4.81 -6.14
CA VAL A 79 9.57 -3.40 -6.50
C VAL A 79 11.01 -3.12 -6.92
N ARG A 80 11.98 -3.42 -6.05
CA ARG A 80 13.41 -3.16 -6.30
C ARG A 80 13.93 -3.83 -7.57
N ARG A 81 13.50 -5.07 -7.83
CA ARG A 81 13.94 -5.86 -8.99
C ARG A 81 13.57 -5.21 -10.33
N PHE A 82 12.43 -4.54 -10.40
CA PHE A 82 11.89 -3.98 -11.65
C PHE A 82 12.12 -2.48 -11.82
N LEU A 83 12.60 -1.75 -10.79
CA LEU A 83 12.96 -0.34 -10.91
C LEU A 83 13.90 -0.02 -12.09
N PRO A 84 14.93 -0.83 -12.42
CA PRO A 84 15.75 -0.56 -13.59
C PRO A 84 14.97 -0.59 -14.91
N ARG A 85 13.98 -1.48 -15.05
CA ARG A 85 13.12 -1.57 -16.24
C ARG A 85 12.18 -0.37 -16.32
N LEU A 86 11.59 0.03 -15.18
CA LEU A 86 10.78 1.26 -15.08
C LEU A 86 11.59 2.49 -15.50
N LYS A 87 12.83 2.62 -14.99
CA LYS A 87 13.75 3.68 -15.37
C LYS A 87 14.00 3.71 -16.87
N ALA A 88 14.35 2.56 -17.46
CA ALA A 88 14.66 2.47 -18.88
C ALA A 88 13.46 2.87 -19.75
N ARG A 89 12.26 2.39 -19.43
CA ARG A 89 11.01 2.76 -20.12
C ARG A 89 10.69 4.24 -19.99
N LEU A 90 10.85 4.83 -18.80
CA LEU A 90 10.62 6.25 -18.59
C LEU A 90 11.56 7.13 -19.44
N HIS A 91 12.84 6.76 -19.55
CA HIS A 91 13.80 7.49 -20.39
C HIS A 91 13.44 7.40 -21.88
N GLN A 92 12.92 6.25 -22.34
CA GLN A 92 12.43 6.07 -23.71
C GLN A 92 11.17 6.90 -23.98
N LEU A 93 10.23 6.98 -23.04
CA LEU A 93 8.94 7.65 -23.23
C LEU A 93 9.01 9.19 -23.20
N VAL A 94 10.00 9.73 -22.48
CA VAL A 94 10.21 11.17 -22.34
C VAL A 94 11.65 11.46 -22.75
N ASP A 95 11.98 11.53 -24.03
CA ASP A 95 13.37 11.67 -24.50
C ASP A 95 13.94 13.09 -24.35
N LEU A 96 14.49 13.37 -23.17
CA LEU A 96 15.24 14.60 -22.89
C LEU A 96 16.69 14.51 -23.38
N GLU A 97 17.26 13.31 -23.46
CA GLU A 97 18.64 13.14 -23.92
C GLU A 97 18.78 13.53 -25.39
N GLY A 98 17.82 13.17 -26.24
CA GLY A 98 17.75 13.62 -27.64
C GLY A 98 17.79 15.14 -27.76
N VAL A 99 16.91 15.85 -27.05
CA VAL A 99 16.87 17.32 -27.04
C VAL A 99 18.19 17.93 -26.53
N VAL A 100 18.79 17.33 -25.50
CA VAL A 100 20.09 17.78 -24.97
C VAL A 100 21.22 17.55 -25.98
N GLN A 101 21.20 16.47 -26.76
CA GLN A 101 22.17 16.25 -27.83
C GLN A 101 22.00 17.26 -28.96
N GLU A 102 20.76 17.52 -29.39
CA GLU A 102 20.48 18.55 -30.38
C GLU A 102 20.96 19.93 -29.93
N LEU A 103 20.73 20.31 -28.67
CA LEU A 103 21.24 21.54 -28.06
C LEU A 103 22.77 21.67 -28.10
N LYS A 104 23.51 20.55 -28.05
CA LYS A 104 24.98 20.52 -28.12
C LYS A 104 25.49 20.66 -29.54
N THR A 105 24.78 20.08 -30.52
CA THR A 105 25.20 20.07 -31.93
C THR A 105 24.74 21.31 -32.70
N LEU A 106 23.72 22.02 -32.20
CA LEU A 106 23.15 23.19 -32.87
C LEU A 106 24.15 24.35 -32.93
N ASP A 107 24.19 25.04 -34.07
CA ASP A 107 25.02 26.23 -34.23
C ASP A 107 24.55 27.37 -33.30
N LYS A 108 25.53 28.06 -32.69
CA LYS A 108 25.30 29.16 -31.74
C LYS A 108 24.62 30.37 -32.40
N THR A 109 24.66 30.47 -33.73
CA THR A 109 23.99 31.54 -34.49
C THR A 109 22.46 31.37 -34.50
N GLN A 110 21.96 30.15 -34.38
CA GLN A 110 20.52 29.81 -34.45
C GLN A 110 19.81 30.01 -33.10
N LYS A 111 19.81 31.25 -32.61
CA LYS A 111 19.30 31.60 -31.26
C LYS A 111 17.82 31.24 -31.05
N THR A 112 16.98 31.39 -32.07
CA THR A 112 15.53 31.11 -31.98
C THR A 112 15.27 29.62 -31.79
N GLN A 113 15.86 28.77 -32.64
CA GLN A 113 15.76 27.33 -32.54
C GLN A 113 16.36 26.80 -31.23
N ARG A 114 17.51 27.34 -30.81
CA ARG A 114 18.10 26.98 -29.52
C ARG A 114 17.20 27.31 -28.35
N ASN A 115 16.53 28.47 -28.37
CA ASN A 115 15.61 28.85 -27.31
C ASN A 115 14.40 27.92 -27.28
N ALA A 116 13.84 27.53 -28.43
CA ALA A 116 12.75 26.55 -28.51
C ALA A 116 13.15 25.21 -27.88
N LEU A 117 14.33 24.67 -28.23
CA LEU A 117 14.84 23.42 -27.64
C LEU A 117 15.05 23.52 -26.12
N TRP A 118 15.42 24.68 -25.59
CA TRP A 118 15.51 24.88 -24.14
C TRP A 118 14.14 24.91 -23.46
N GLU A 119 13.12 25.48 -24.09
CA GLU A 119 11.75 25.44 -23.59
C GLU A 119 11.19 24.02 -23.64
N ASP A 120 11.50 23.25 -24.68
CA ASP A 120 11.16 21.83 -24.76
C ASP A 120 11.86 21.02 -23.66
N ALA A 121 13.18 21.25 -23.47
CA ALA A 121 13.95 20.62 -22.40
C ALA A 121 13.39 20.92 -21.00
N LYS A 122 12.94 22.15 -20.77
CA LYS A 122 12.27 22.56 -19.52
C LYS A 122 11.00 21.73 -19.29
N LEU A 123 10.11 21.66 -20.27
CA LEU A 123 8.85 20.92 -20.14
C LEU A 123 9.10 19.41 -19.97
N LEU A 124 10.02 18.83 -20.75
CA LEU A 124 10.38 17.43 -20.66
C LEU A 124 11.02 17.08 -19.31
N ALA A 125 11.90 17.93 -18.77
CA ALA A 125 12.55 17.68 -17.48
C ALA A 125 11.52 17.64 -16.33
N VAL A 126 10.62 18.62 -16.29
CA VAL A 126 9.55 18.66 -15.27
C VAL A 126 8.57 17.50 -15.46
N THR A 127 8.16 17.22 -16.69
CA THR A 127 7.26 16.09 -17.01
C THR A 127 7.88 14.77 -16.57
N ARG A 128 9.15 14.53 -16.92
CA ARG A 128 9.85 13.29 -16.55
C ARG A 128 9.98 13.15 -15.04
N TYR A 129 10.29 14.23 -14.33
CA TYR A 129 10.41 14.23 -12.86
C TYR A 129 9.10 13.86 -12.17
N PHE A 130 7.99 14.52 -12.51
CA PHE A 130 6.68 14.20 -11.94
C PHE A 130 6.16 12.82 -12.37
N THR A 131 6.37 12.45 -13.64
CA THR A 131 6.00 11.10 -14.12
C THR A 131 6.74 10.03 -13.34
N ALA A 132 8.02 10.23 -13.02
CA ALA A 132 8.78 9.29 -12.20
C ALA A 132 8.21 9.15 -10.79
N LEU A 133 7.85 10.26 -10.13
CA LEU A 133 7.26 10.23 -8.78
C LEU A 133 5.91 9.52 -8.76
N VAL A 134 5.03 9.86 -9.69
CA VAL A 134 3.69 9.25 -9.80
C VAL A 134 3.81 7.77 -10.16
N ALA A 135 4.63 7.43 -11.16
CA ALA A 135 4.86 6.04 -11.55
C ALA A 135 5.48 5.23 -10.42
N PHE A 136 6.40 5.80 -9.64
CA PHE A 136 7.01 5.12 -8.49
C PHE A 136 5.96 4.80 -7.41
N GLY A 137 5.07 5.75 -7.07
CA GLY A 137 3.99 5.51 -6.11
C GLY A 137 2.97 4.48 -6.59
N LEU A 138 2.51 4.62 -7.83
CA LEU A 138 1.59 3.67 -8.46
C LEU A 138 2.20 2.27 -8.61
N TRP A 139 3.50 2.19 -8.88
CA TRP A 139 4.23 0.92 -8.94
C TRP A 139 4.21 0.19 -7.60
N HIS A 140 4.35 0.91 -6.49
CA HIS A 140 4.23 0.31 -5.16
C HIS A 140 2.81 -0.20 -4.91
N LEU A 141 1.79 0.60 -5.19
CA LEU A 141 0.39 0.19 -5.04
C LEU A 141 0.10 -1.08 -5.85
N LEU A 142 0.51 -1.12 -7.12
CA LEU A 142 0.31 -2.28 -7.99
C LEU A 142 0.99 -3.53 -7.44
N VAL A 143 2.30 -3.45 -7.19
CA VAL A 143 3.09 -4.61 -6.80
C VAL A 143 2.60 -5.17 -5.46
N PHE A 144 2.36 -4.30 -4.48
CA PHE A 144 1.85 -4.74 -3.17
C PHE A 144 0.45 -5.34 -3.29
N ALA A 145 -0.44 -4.75 -4.09
CA ALA A 145 -1.76 -5.30 -4.33
C ALA A 145 -1.68 -6.69 -5.00
N GLN A 146 -0.92 -6.85 -6.09
CA GLN A 146 -0.81 -8.14 -6.78
C GLN A 146 -0.17 -9.22 -5.91
N VAL A 147 0.88 -8.89 -5.17
CA VAL A 147 1.55 -9.85 -4.27
C VAL A 147 0.64 -10.18 -3.08
N ALA A 148 -0.16 -9.24 -2.57
CA ALA A 148 -1.14 -9.50 -1.52
C ALA A 148 -2.29 -10.40 -2.00
N VAL A 149 -2.81 -10.20 -3.22
CA VAL A 149 -3.79 -11.10 -3.84
C VAL A 149 -3.25 -12.54 -3.88
N ILE A 150 -2.03 -12.74 -4.36
CA ILE A 150 -1.39 -14.07 -4.37
C ILE A 150 -1.15 -14.57 -2.94
N GLY A 151 -0.66 -13.71 -2.05
CA GLY A 151 -0.38 -14.02 -0.65
C GLY A 151 -1.61 -14.55 0.08
N LYS A 152 -2.78 -13.96 -0.16
CA LYS A 152 -4.07 -14.45 0.35
C LYS A 152 -4.36 -15.86 -0.15
N ARG A 153 -4.26 -16.12 -1.45
CA ARG A 153 -4.51 -17.45 -2.02
C ARG A 153 -3.58 -18.52 -1.43
N VAL A 154 -2.30 -18.20 -1.29
CA VAL A 154 -1.30 -19.07 -0.65
C VAL A 154 -1.65 -19.30 0.82
N PHE A 155 -2.06 -18.27 1.54
CA PHE A 155 -2.47 -18.36 2.94
C PHE A 155 -3.73 -19.22 3.13
N GLU A 156 -4.78 -19.03 2.33
CA GLU A 156 -6.01 -19.83 2.35
C GLU A 156 -5.74 -21.30 2.02
N LYS A 157 -4.88 -21.58 1.05
CA LYS A 157 -4.44 -22.93 0.71
C LYS A 157 -3.73 -23.61 1.88
N SER A 158 -2.88 -22.90 2.62
CA SER A 158 -2.21 -23.44 3.82
C SER A 158 -3.18 -23.71 4.99
N LYS A 159 -4.40 -23.14 4.96
CA LYS A 159 -5.48 -23.38 5.94
C LYS A 159 -6.19 -24.71 5.66
N THR A 160 -6.33 -25.03 4.38
CA THR A 160 -7.12 -26.17 3.86
C THR A 160 -6.28 -27.41 3.54
N ALA A 161 -5.02 -27.46 3.98
CA ALA A 161 -4.11 -28.58 3.76
C ALA A 161 -4.02 -29.56 4.94
N PRO A 162 -5.04 -30.39 5.26
CA PRO A 162 -4.84 -31.59 6.06
C PRO A 162 -4.57 -32.79 5.14
N THR A 163 -3.36 -33.36 5.24
CA THR A 163 -3.09 -34.81 5.35
C THR A 163 -3.83 -35.81 4.42
N ALA A 164 -4.13 -35.46 3.16
CA ALA A 164 -4.54 -36.43 2.15
C ALA A 164 -3.40 -36.69 1.17
N ALA A 165 -3.13 -37.97 0.86
CA ALA A 165 -2.18 -38.37 -0.17
C ALA A 165 -2.45 -37.59 -1.46
N VAL A 166 -1.50 -36.73 -1.86
CA VAL A 166 -1.67 -35.79 -2.97
C VAL A 166 -1.87 -36.59 -4.26
N SER A 167 -3.13 -36.73 -4.68
CA SER A 167 -3.51 -37.31 -5.97
C SER A 167 -2.83 -36.52 -7.10
N ASP A 168 -2.45 -37.18 -8.20
CA ASP A 168 -1.83 -36.50 -9.34
C ASP A 168 -2.72 -35.39 -9.93
N ARG A 169 -4.04 -35.50 -9.76
CA ARG A 169 -4.99 -34.45 -10.12
C ARG A 169 -4.86 -33.19 -9.25
N GLN A 170 -4.51 -33.34 -7.97
CA GLN A 170 -4.25 -32.22 -7.07
C GLN A 170 -2.95 -31.53 -7.49
N LYS A 171 -1.86 -32.29 -7.71
CA LYS A 171 -0.58 -31.73 -8.18
C LYS A 171 -0.72 -30.94 -9.48
N GLN A 172 -1.57 -31.41 -10.38
CA GLN A 172 -1.83 -30.70 -11.64
C GLN A 172 -2.53 -29.36 -11.39
N ARG A 173 -3.55 -29.31 -10.53
CA ARG A 173 -4.20 -28.06 -10.13
C ARG A 173 -3.23 -27.08 -9.47
N GLU A 174 -2.35 -27.56 -8.59
CA GLU A 174 -1.35 -26.70 -7.95
C GLU A 174 -0.39 -26.07 -8.97
N LYS A 175 0.03 -26.84 -9.98
CA LYS A 175 0.85 -26.32 -11.08
C LYS A 175 0.12 -25.29 -11.93
N ASP A 176 -1.17 -25.50 -12.16
CA ASP A 176 -1.99 -24.58 -12.96
C ASP A 176 -2.24 -23.27 -12.18
N GLU A 177 -2.46 -23.34 -10.86
CA GLU A 177 -2.51 -22.17 -9.96
C GLU A 177 -1.18 -21.40 -9.93
N GLU A 178 -0.04 -22.09 -9.80
CA GLU A 178 1.29 -21.46 -9.81
C GLU A 178 1.58 -20.75 -11.14
N ARG A 179 1.17 -21.36 -12.26
CA ARG A 179 1.24 -20.72 -13.59
C ARG A 179 0.35 -19.50 -13.65
N ALA A 180 -0.87 -19.56 -13.12
CA ALA A 180 -1.78 -18.43 -13.07
C ALA A 180 -1.22 -17.28 -12.23
N HIS A 181 -0.60 -17.56 -11.06
CA HIS A 181 0.09 -16.55 -10.26
C HIS A 181 1.18 -15.84 -11.06
N HIS A 182 2.01 -16.60 -11.78
CA HIS A 182 3.07 -16.03 -12.61
C HIS A 182 2.51 -15.17 -13.74
N VAL A 183 1.48 -15.64 -14.46
CA VAL A 183 0.83 -14.90 -15.54
C VAL A 183 0.16 -13.62 -15.01
N PHE A 184 -0.53 -13.69 -13.88
CA PHE A 184 -1.17 -12.54 -13.25
C PHE A 184 -0.15 -11.44 -12.88
N LEU A 185 0.94 -11.80 -12.20
CA LEU A 185 2.02 -10.85 -11.90
C LEU A 185 2.61 -10.26 -13.17
N THR A 186 3.10 -11.11 -14.07
CA THR A 186 3.81 -10.65 -15.28
C THR A 186 2.94 -9.78 -16.17
N SER A 187 1.69 -10.17 -16.44
CA SER A 187 0.78 -9.38 -17.29
C SER A 187 0.46 -8.01 -16.70
N GLY A 188 0.24 -7.90 -15.38
CA GLY A 188 0.01 -6.59 -14.74
C GLY A 188 1.24 -5.69 -14.77
N LEU A 189 2.42 -6.24 -14.48
CA LEU A 189 3.67 -5.48 -14.53
C LEU A 189 4.04 -5.05 -15.96
N GLU A 190 3.77 -5.90 -16.95
CA GLU A 190 3.99 -5.57 -18.37
C GLU A 190 3.01 -4.49 -18.85
N TYR A 191 1.72 -4.63 -18.55
CA TYR A 191 0.72 -3.60 -18.81
C TYR A 191 1.14 -2.25 -18.22
N PHE A 192 1.60 -2.24 -16.97
CA PHE A 192 2.02 -1.01 -16.31
C PHE A 192 3.18 -0.33 -17.07
N LEU A 193 4.19 -1.12 -17.44
CA LEU A 193 5.41 -0.62 -18.07
C LEU A 193 5.23 -0.20 -19.53
N ASP A 194 4.39 -0.92 -20.28
CA ASP A 194 4.26 -0.74 -21.73
C ASP A 194 3.07 0.18 -22.10
N GLU A 195 1.96 0.17 -21.34
CA GLU A 195 0.78 1.00 -21.62
C GLU A 195 0.52 2.07 -20.55
N ALA A 196 0.41 1.67 -19.28
CA ALA A 196 -0.03 2.59 -18.23
C ALA A 196 0.95 3.75 -18.02
N LEU A 197 2.26 3.49 -18.12
CA LEU A 197 3.29 4.51 -18.02
C LEU A 197 3.13 5.61 -19.09
N GLY A 198 2.67 5.27 -20.29
CA GLY A 198 2.33 6.23 -21.34
C GLY A 198 1.11 7.08 -20.98
N LYS A 199 0.09 6.47 -20.35
CA LYS A 199 -1.10 7.17 -19.85
C LYS A 199 -0.76 8.12 -18.70
N ILE A 200 0.04 7.67 -17.73
CA ILE A 200 0.54 8.47 -16.61
C ILE A 200 1.35 9.67 -17.13
N LYS A 201 2.27 9.43 -18.07
CA LYS A 201 3.03 10.50 -18.73
C LYS A 201 2.11 11.53 -19.35
N SER A 202 1.09 11.10 -20.09
CA SER A 202 0.16 12.00 -20.78
C SER A 202 -0.65 12.85 -19.80
N HIS A 203 -1.10 12.27 -18.69
CA HIS A 203 -1.77 12.99 -17.59
C HIS A 203 -0.86 14.07 -16.97
N VAL A 204 0.37 13.68 -16.61
CA VAL A 204 1.36 14.61 -16.04
C VAL A 204 1.74 15.70 -17.04
N GLU A 205 1.97 15.35 -18.30
CA GLU A 205 2.34 16.29 -19.35
C GLU A 205 1.25 17.33 -19.60
N ALA A 206 -0.03 16.94 -19.55
CA ALA A 206 -1.14 17.87 -19.64
C ALA A 206 -1.13 18.89 -18.49
N ALA A 207 -0.92 18.44 -17.25
CA ALA A 207 -0.82 19.31 -16.09
C ALA A 207 0.40 20.27 -16.18
N VAL A 208 1.56 19.76 -16.60
CA VAL A 208 2.78 20.55 -16.80
C VAL A 208 2.60 21.62 -17.88
N ARG A 209 1.97 21.27 -19.01
CA ARG A 209 1.70 22.23 -20.10
C ARG A 209 0.68 23.29 -19.69
N ALA A 210 -0.35 22.93 -18.91
CA ALA A 210 -1.39 23.85 -18.46
C ALA A 210 -0.92 24.82 -17.35
N ASN A 211 0.20 24.52 -16.67
CA ASN A 211 0.67 25.32 -15.55
C ASN A 211 1.21 26.70 -16.00
N LYS A 212 0.47 27.76 -15.66
CA LYS A 212 0.80 29.14 -16.07
C LYS A 212 2.16 29.62 -15.54
N GLN A 213 2.53 29.26 -14.31
CA GLN A 213 3.79 29.69 -13.69
C GLN A 213 5.00 29.12 -14.44
N LEU A 214 4.97 27.83 -14.82
CA LEU A 214 6.05 27.24 -15.62
C LEU A 214 6.15 27.87 -17.02
N GLN A 215 5.03 28.28 -17.61
CA GLN A 215 5.02 28.94 -18.92
C GLN A 215 5.63 30.35 -18.88
N THR A 216 5.55 31.07 -17.75
CA THR A 216 6.22 32.38 -17.63
C THR A 216 7.73 32.27 -17.47
N TRP A 217 8.22 31.12 -17.00
CA TRP A 217 9.64 30.83 -16.85
C TRP A 217 10.30 30.63 -18.21
N GLN A 218 11.12 31.60 -18.63
CA GLN A 218 11.86 31.55 -19.89
C GLN A 218 13.33 31.21 -19.63
N VAL A 219 13.82 30.11 -20.18
CA VAL A 219 15.20 29.64 -19.98
C VAL A 219 16.21 30.65 -20.54
N SER A 220 15.84 31.28 -21.66
CA SER A 220 16.67 32.28 -22.36
C SER A 220 16.97 33.53 -21.53
N ARG A 221 16.10 33.89 -20.58
CA ARG A 221 16.29 35.06 -19.69
C ARG A 221 17.37 34.84 -18.65
N LYS A 222 17.78 33.58 -18.40
CA LYS A 222 18.75 33.21 -17.35
C LYS A 222 18.39 33.75 -15.97
N ALA A 223 17.10 33.98 -15.71
CA ALA A 223 16.61 34.43 -14.42
C ALA A 223 16.96 33.39 -13.36
N ALA A 224 17.41 33.87 -12.20
CA ALA A 224 17.62 33.03 -11.04
C ALA A 224 16.25 32.59 -10.50
N VAL A 225 16.10 31.29 -10.25
CA VAL A 225 14.86 30.73 -9.70
C VAL A 225 15.01 30.67 -8.19
N GLN A 226 14.18 31.42 -7.47
CA GLN A 226 14.20 31.45 -6.01
C GLN A 226 13.65 30.16 -5.43
N ARG A 227 14.03 29.84 -4.19
CA ARG A 227 13.55 28.65 -3.48
C ARG A 227 12.03 28.64 -3.37
N ASP A 228 11.44 29.77 -2.99
CA ASP A 228 9.98 29.87 -2.83
C ASP A 228 9.25 29.71 -4.17
N GLU A 229 9.78 30.31 -5.24
CA GLU A 229 9.23 30.15 -6.60
C GLU A 229 9.24 28.69 -7.06
N LEU A 230 10.32 27.94 -6.77
CA LEU A 230 10.39 26.52 -7.08
C LEU A 230 9.41 25.71 -6.24
N ASN A 231 9.32 25.98 -4.94
CA ASN A 231 8.40 25.28 -4.04
C ASN A 231 6.94 25.51 -4.43
N GLU A 232 6.56 26.75 -4.73
CA GLU A 232 5.23 27.12 -5.22
C GLU A 232 4.91 26.39 -6.53
N LEU A 233 5.84 26.36 -7.48
CA LEU A 233 5.66 25.64 -8.73
C LEU A 233 5.44 24.15 -8.50
N LEU A 234 6.28 23.52 -7.68
CA LEU A 234 6.21 22.09 -7.39
C LEU A 234 4.90 21.73 -6.68
N GLN A 235 4.47 22.53 -5.71
CA GLN A 235 3.18 22.35 -5.04
C GLN A 235 2.01 22.53 -6.00
N ALA A 236 2.03 23.56 -6.85
CA ALA A 236 0.98 23.80 -7.84
C ALA A 236 0.87 22.66 -8.85
N LEU A 237 2.00 22.12 -9.33
CA LEU A 237 2.03 20.96 -10.22
C LEU A 237 1.56 19.70 -9.50
N PHE A 238 1.97 19.48 -8.25
CA PHE A 238 1.53 18.35 -7.44
C PHE A 238 0.01 18.33 -7.27
N LEU A 239 -0.59 19.46 -6.89
CA LEU A 239 -2.05 19.58 -6.74
C LEU A 239 -2.79 19.41 -8.06
N ALA A 240 -2.19 19.81 -9.19
CA ALA A 240 -2.79 19.62 -10.51
C ALA A 240 -2.67 18.17 -11.03
N VAL A 241 -1.71 17.39 -10.52
CA VAL A 241 -1.49 15.99 -10.92
C VAL A 241 -2.25 15.02 -10.02
N LEU A 242 -2.46 15.35 -8.74
CA LEU A 242 -3.19 14.51 -7.80
C LEU A 242 -4.66 14.31 -8.19
N PRO A 243 -5.31 13.24 -7.66
CA PRO A 243 -6.76 13.09 -7.76
C PRO A 243 -7.48 14.34 -7.27
N SER A 244 -8.42 14.85 -8.07
CA SER A 244 -9.22 16.00 -7.70
C SER A 244 -10.09 15.71 -6.47
N PRO A 245 -10.48 16.74 -5.68
CA PRO A 245 -11.40 16.55 -4.57
C PRO A 245 -12.72 15.89 -4.97
N VAL A 246 -13.15 16.08 -6.23
CA VAL A 246 -14.36 15.45 -6.79
C VAL A 246 -14.14 13.95 -6.96
N ALA A 247 -12.98 13.53 -7.46
CA ALA A 247 -12.65 12.10 -7.58
C ALA A 247 -12.54 11.42 -6.21
N VAL A 248 -12.06 12.14 -5.20
CA VAL A 248 -11.97 11.65 -3.81
C VAL A 248 -13.36 11.46 -3.22
N ALA A 249 -14.22 12.47 -3.30
CA ALA A 249 -15.59 12.39 -2.80
C ALA A 249 -16.40 11.29 -3.52
N ALA A 250 -16.16 11.11 -4.82
CA ALA A 250 -16.76 10.03 -5.59
C ALA A 250 -16.28 8.65 -5.11
N ALA A 251 -15.00 8.49 -4.77
CA ALA A 251 -14.49 7.25 -4.20
C ALA A 251 -15.11 6.94 -2.83
N GLU A 252 -15.22 7.93 -1.94
CA GLU A 252 -15.87 7.79 -0.62
C GLU A 252 -17.36 7.43 -0.74
N SER A 253 -18.04 7.99 -1.74
CA SER A 253 -19.47 7.76 -1.99
C SER A 253 -19.74 6.56 -2.90
N GLN A 254 -18.70 5.85 -3.35
CA GLN A 254 -18.77 4.75 -4.34
C GLN A 254 -19.48 5.16 -5.65
N GLU A 255 -19.35 6.42 -6.05
CA GLU A 255 -19.92 6.93 -7.29
C GLU A 255 -18.94 6.80 -8.46
N PRO A 256 -19.43 6.48 -9.67
CA PRO A 256 -18.57 6.41 -10.85
C PRO A 256 -18.07 7.80 -11.23
N SER A 257 -16.76 8.00 -11.20
CA SER A 257 -16.08 9.19 -11.71
C SER A 257 -15.12 8.82 -12.84
N PRO A 258 -15.07 9.57 -13.95
CA PRO A 258 -14.15 9.29 -15.04
C PRO A 258 -12.68 9.42 -14.61
N GLU A 259 -12.40 10.31 -13.67
CA GLU A 259 -11.06 10.48 -13.11
C GLU A 259 -10.69 9.31 -12.19
N LEU A 260 -11.63 8.82 -11.37
CA LEU A 260 -11.42 7.63 -10.55
C LEU A 260 -11.13 6.39 -11.42
N GLN A 261 -11.89 6.22 -12.51
CA GLN A 261 -11.66 5.15 -13.49
C GLN A 261 -10.29 5.29 -14.16
N MET A 262 -9.85 6.50 -14.48
CA MET A 262 -8.50 6.75 -15.02
C MET A 262 -7.41 6.28 -14.05
N TRP A 263 -7.51 6.63 -12.76
CA TRP A 263 -6.52 6.22 -11.75
C TRP A 263 -6.46 4.70 -11.58
N ARG A 264 -7.61 4.02 -11.57
CA ARG A 264 -7.67 2.55 -11.56
C ARG A 264 -7.07 1.95 -12.83
N ALA A 265 -7.37 2.53 -13.99
CA ALA A 265 -6.84 2.10 -15.28
C ALA A 265 -5.32 2.28 -15.41
N PHE A 266 -4.66 3.06 -14.54
CA PHE A 266 -3.19 3.08 -14.47
C PHE A 266 -2.61 1.82 -13.84
N LEU A 267 -3.37 1.10 -13.01
CA LEU A 267 -2.89 -0.07 -12.29
C LEU A 267 -3.36 -1.38 -12.93
N ILE A 268 -4.55 -1.39 -13.52
CA ILE A 268 -5.15 -2.58 -14.11
C ILE A 268 -5.65 -2.31 -15.52
N TYR A 269 -5.57 -3.32 -16.39
CA TYR A 269 -6.10 -3.24 -17.74
C TYR A 269 -7.64 -3.43 -17.73
N PRO A 270 -8.37 -2.74 -18.63
CA PRO A 270 -9.83 -2.64 -18.56
C PRO A 270 -10.62 -3.91 -18.93
N ASP A 271 -10.02 -4.91 -19.61
CA ASP A 271 -10.77 -6.04 -20.17
C ASP A 271 -10.15 -7.43 -19.89
N LYS A 272 -11.03 -8.42 -19.68
CA LYS A 272 -10.67 -9.85 -19.76
C LYS A 272 -10.21 -10.16 -21.17
N GLN A 273 -8.94 -10.49 -21.35
CA GLN A 273 -8.45 -10.86 -22.69
C GLN A 273 -9.05 -12.22 -23.07
N SER A 274 -9.46 -12.36 -24.33
CA SER A 274 -10.05 -13.59 -24.85
C SER A 274 -9.07 -14.76 -24.70
N GLY A 275 -9.46 -15.82 -23.96
CA GLY A 275 -8.63 -17.00 -23.73
C GLY A 275 -7.78 -16.97 -22.45
N GLN A 276 -7.99 -16.00 -21.56
CA GLN A 276 -7.37 -16.01 -20.23
C GLN A 276 -7.89 -17.17 -19.37
N ASP A 277 -6.96 -17.78 -18.63
CA ASP A 277 -7.23 -18.83 -17.65
C ASP A 277 -8.20 -18.32 -16.57
N GLU A 278 -9.17 -19.16 -16.16
CA GLU A 278 -10.13 -18.85 -15.09
C GLU A 278 -9.43 -18.47 -13.77
N HIS A 279 -8.29 -19.10 -13.46
CA HIS A 279 -7.50 -18.76 -12.29
C HIS A 279 -6.91 -17.35 -12.37
N VAL A 280 -6.46 -16.92 -13.54
CA VAL A 280 -5.97 -15.55 -13.75
C VAL A 280 -7.11 -14.54 -13.65
N ILE A 281 -8.27 -14.86 -14.24
CA ILE A 281 -9.47 -14.03 -14.16
C ILE A 281 -9.89 -13.83 -12.70
N SER A 282 -9.84 -14.89 -11.89
CA SER A 282 -10.18 -14.78 -10.47
C SER A 282 -9.23 -13.84 -9.71
N LEU A 283 -7.91 -13.88 -9.98
CA LEU A 283 -6.94 -12.97 -9.35
C LEU A 283 -7.15 -11.52 -9.80
N LEU A 284 -7.53 -11.31 -11.07
CA LEU A 284 -7.86 -9.98 -11.58
C LEU A 284 -9.12 -9.40 -10.94
N ASN A 285 -10.14 -10.23 -10.68
CA ASN A 285 -11.32 -9.78 -9.97
C ASN A 285 -10.96 -9.38 -8.54
N ASP A 286 -10.17 -10.18 -7.81
CA ASP A 286 -9.70 -9.82 -6.47
C ASP A 286 -8.92 -8.49 -6.47
N LEU A 287 -8.12 -8.24 -7.52
CA LEU A 287 -7.42 -6.97 -7.68
C LEU A 287 -8.37 -5.80 -8.01
N TRP A 288 -9.40 -6.03 -8.83
CA TRP A 288 -10.44 -5.04 -9.12
C TRP A 288 -11.20 -4.67 -7.85
N ASP A 289 -11.66 -5.66 -7.08
CA ASP A 289 -12.38 -5.44 -5.81
C ASP A 289 -11.52 -4.59 -4.85
N LEU A 290 -10.23 -4.90 -4.75
CA LEU A 290 -9.29 -4.12 -3.94
C LEU A 290 -9.16 -2.68 -4.43
N LEU A 291 -9.06 -2.44 -5.74
CA LEU A 291 -9.00 -1.10 -6.34
C LEU A 291 -10.33 -0.33 -6.26
N GLU A 292 -11.44 -1.05 -6.11
CA GLU A 292 -12.78 -0.51 -5.92
C GLU A 292 -13.07 -0.14 -4.47
N SER A 293 -12.28 -0.67 -3.52
CA SER A 293 -12.37 -0.33 -2.10
C SER A 293 -12.23 1.17 -1.82
N ASP A 294 -12.83 1.60 -0.71
CA ASP A 294 -12.70 2.95 -0.14
C ASP A 294 -11.27 3.24 0.34
N LEU A 295 -10.42 2.22 0.49
CA LEU A 295 -9.02 2.34 0.90
C LEU A 295 -8.08 2.73 -0.24
N PHE A 296 -8.46 2.52 -1.49
CA PHE A 296 -7.61 2.82 -2.64
C PHE A 296 -7.20 4.30 -2.73
N MET A 297 -8.19 5.19 -2.67
CA MET A 297 -7.95 6.62 -2.85
C MET A 297 -7.11 7.24 -1.72
N PRO A 298 -7.38 6.96 -0.43
CA PRO A 298 -6.52 7.38 0.67
C PRO A 298 -5.08 6.86 0.53
N ALA A 299 -4.90 5.57 0.18
CA ALA A 299 -3.58 5.00 -0.03
C ALA A 299 -2.81 5.70 -1.16
N LEU A 300 -3.49 6.01 -2.27
CA LEU A 300 -2.93 6.76 -3.39
C LEU A 300 -2.51 8.17 -2.99
N GLN A 301 -3.40 8.94 -2.36
CA GLN A 301 -3.11 10.33 -1.99
C GLN A 301 -2.00 10.43 -0.96
N HIS A 302 -2.04 9.57 0.07
CA HIS A 302 -1.04 9.57 1.13
C HIS A 302 0.33 9.15 0.59
N SER A 303 0.40 8.08 -0.20
CA SER A 303 1.67 7.63 -0.79
C SER A 303 2.28 8.69 -1.71
N LEU A 304 1.49 9.28 -2.62
CA LEU A 304 2.00 10.35 -3.51
C LEU A 304 2.35 11.62 -2.74
N GLY A 305 1.58 11.99 -1.72
CA GLY A 305 1.89 13.14 -0.86
C GLY A 305 3.19 12.98 -0.10
N PHE A 306 3.43 11.80 0.47
CA PHE A 306 4.70 11.47 1.11
C PHE A 306 5.87 11.52 0.12
N LEU A 307 5.73 10.87 -1.05
CA LEU A 307 6.79 10.81 -2.05
C LEU A 307 7.14 12.21 -2.58
N CYS A 308 6.13 12.99 -3.01
CA CYS A 308 6.35 14.32 -3.55
C CYS A 308 6.88 15.28 -2.48
N GLY A 309 6.33 15.25 -1.26
CA GLY A 309 6.78 16.11 -0.16
C GLY A 309 8.27 15.94 0.15
N ASN A 310 8.71 14.69 0.33
CA ASN A 310 10.13 14.40 0.56
C ASN A 310 10.99 14.74 -0.66
N ALA A 311 10.52 14.41 -1.87
CA ALA A 311 11.30 14.64 -3.09
C ALA A 311 11.51 16.14 -3.37
N PHE A 312 10.52 16.97 -3.05
CA PHE A 312 10.65 18.43 -3.17
C PHE A 312 11.63 18.99 -2.15
N GLN A 313 11.62 18.48 -0.92
CA GLN A 313 12.59 18.87 0.10
C GLN A 313 14.01 18.49 -0.32
N ASP A 314 14.23 17.24 -0.73
CA ASP A 314 15.53 16.73 -1.16
C ASP A 314 16.04 17.47 -2.40
N LEU A 315 15.18 17.78 -3.38
CA LEU A 315 15.54 18.65 -4.50
C LEU A 315 15.92 20.06 -4.02
N GLY A 316 15.13 20.63 -3.09
CA GLY A 316 15.40 21.93 -2.49
C GLY A 316 16.75 21.98 -1.78
N ASP A 317 17.15 20.91 -1.11
CA ASP A 317 18.43 20.81 -0.41
C ASP A 317 19.60 20.62 -1.39
N VAL A 318 19.40 19.90 -2.50
CA VAL A 318 20.39 19.77 -3.57
C VAL A 318 20.65 21.10 -4.26
N VAL A 319 19.58 21.83 -4.59
CA VAL A 319 19.62 23.09 -5.35
C VAL A 319 20.14 24.25 -4.49
N TYR A 320 19.60 24.43 -3.29
CA TYR A 320 19.83 25.62 -2.46
C TYR A 320 20.70 25.35 -1.21
N GLY A 321 20.96 24.08 -0.89
CA GLY A 321 21.63 23.66 0.35
C GLY A 321 20.63 23.28 1.46
N PRO A 322 21.09 22.58 2.51
CA PRO A 322 20.21 22.02 3.55
C PRO A 322 19.40 23.11 4.24
N SER A 323 18.10 22.86 4.40
CA SER A 323 17.16 23.78 5.02
C SER A 323 17.33 23.91 6.54
N ASN A 324 17.78 22.84 7.21
CA ASN A 324 18.15 22.80 8.63
C ASN A 324 19.58 22.26 8.78
N PRO A 325 20.59 23.12 8.96
CA PRO A 325 21.91 22.63 9.37
C PRO A 325 21.82 22.14 10.83
N GLU A 326 22.19 20.89 11.09
CA GLU A 326 22.51 20.47 12.46
C GLU A 326 23.56 21.44 13.03
N PRO A 327 23.40 21.92 14.28
CA PRO A 327 24.36 22.81 14.90
C PRO A 327 25.66 22.04 15.14
N THR A 328 26.57 22.07 14.17
CA THR A 328 27.91 21.56 14.36
C THR A 328 28.64 22.58 15.25
N PHE A 329 28.94 22.18 16.48
CA PHE A 329 29.58 22.99 17.52
C PHE A 329 31.06 23.30 17.22
N VAL A 330 31.44 23.67 16.00
CA VAL A 330 32.82 24.06 15.68
C VAL A 330 32.87 25.02 14.48
N ASP A 331 32.34 26.24 14.61
CA ASP A 331 32.95 27.48 14.07
C ASP A 331 31.97 28.67 14.13
N PRO A 332 32.27 29.73 14.90
CA PRO A 332 31.45 30.95 14.93
C PRO A 332 31.61 31.86 13.69
N GLU A 333 32.51 31.54 12.76
CA GLU A 333 32.72 32.25 11.49
C GLU A 333 32.13 31.54 10.24
N ALA A 334 31.44 30.41 10.42
CA ALA A 334 30.69 29.77 9.34
C ALA A 334 29.37 30.53 9.08
N GLU A 335 29.47 31.77 8.60
CA GLU A 335 28.33 32.47 8.00
C GLU A 335 27.75 31.59 6.89
N LYS A 336 26.56 31.06 7.20
CA LYS A 336 25.64 30.26 6.40
C LYS A 336 25.65 30.65 4.92
N LYS A 337 26.44 29.97 4.09
CA LYS A 337 26.36 30.11 2.63
C LYS A 337 25.22 29.25 2.10
N GLN A 338 23.99 29.76 2.15
CA GLN A 338 22.94 29.30 1.23
C GLN A 338 23.49 29.41 -0.20
N LYS A 339 23.31 28.37 -1.01
CA LYS A 339 23.78 28.41 -2.40
C LYS A 339 23.00 29.52 -3.13
N PRO A 340 23.67 30.34 -3.96
CA PRO A 340 22.97 31.36 -4.74
C PRO A 340 21.93 30.70 -5.65
N ALA A 341 20.76 31.33 -5.77
CA ALA A 341 19.67 30.86 -6.61
C ALA A 341 20.17 30.60 -8.05
N PRO A 342 20.02 29.36 -8.57
CA PRO A 342 20.56 29.03 -9.87
C PRO A 342 19.65 29.54 -11.00
N PRO A 343 20.22 29.76 -12.20
CA PRO A 343 19.39 29.97 -13.39
C PRO A 343 18.62 28.68 -13.74
N LEU A 344 17.45 28.84 -14.36
CA LEU A 344 16.58 27.73 -14.76
C LEU A 344 17.28 26.61 -15.55
N ALA A 345 18.23 26.96 -16.43
CA ALA A 345 19.00 25.97 -17.20
C ALA A 345 19.81 25.01 -16.32
N LYS A 346 20.18 25.41 -15.09
CA LYS A 346 20.85 24.54 -14.11
C LYS A 346 19.88 23.69 -13.28
N LEU A 347 18.58 24.03 -13.23
CA LEU A 347 17.58 23.19 -12.57
C LEU A 347 17.25 21.93 -13.37
N ILE A 348 17.26 22.01 -14.70
CA ILE A 348 17.01 20.87 -15.60
C ILE A 348 17.88 19.65 -15.25
N PRO A 349 19.22 19.75 -15.18
CA PRO A 349 20.05 18.60 -14.80
C PRO A 349 19.88 18.17 -13.34
N CYS A 350 19.48 19.08 -12.43
CA CYS A 350 19.16 18.70 -11.04
C CYS A 350 17.91 17.81 -10.97
N LEU A 351 16.84 18.16 -11.69
CA LEU A 351 15.62 17.34 -11.80
C LEU A 351 15.93 15.95 -12.38
N GLN A 352 16.79 15.89 -13.40
CA GLN A 352 17.23 14.61 -13.98
C GLN A 352 18.02 13.77 -12.98
N ALA A 353 18.91 14.39 -12.20
CA ALA A 353 19.72 13.69 -11.20
C ALA A 353 18.85 13.11 -10.08
N GLU A 354 17.89 13.87 -9.54
CA GLU A 354 16.98 13.39 -8.48
C GLU A 354 16.09 12.25 -8.95
N MET A 355 15.51 12.36 -10.16
CA MET A 355 14.77 11.25 -10.77
C MET A 355 15.67 10.02 -10.95
N GLY A 356 16.91 10.23 -11.38
CA GLY A 356 17.90 9.16 -11.54
C GLY A 356 18.17 8.43 -10.22
N LYS A 357 18.30 9.14 -9.10
CA LYS A 357 18.49 8.57 -7.76
C LYS A 357 17.26 7.77 -7.29
N LEU A 358 16.05 8.28 -7.55
CA LEU A 358 14.79 7.62 -7.18
C LEU A 358 14.63 6.26 -7.85
N LEU A 359 15.06 6.13 -9.10
CA LEU A 359 14.88 4.90 -9.90
C LEU A 359 16.16 4.05 -10.00
N LEU A 360 17.18 4.32 -9.17
CA LEU A 360 18.40 3.53 -9.08
C LEU A 360 18.49 2.86 -7.71
N VAL A 361 18.55 1.52 -7.71
CA VAL A 361 18.83 0.75 -6.52
C VAL A 361 20.35 0.64 -6.35
N SER A 362 20.89 1.48 -5.45
CA SER A 362 22.33 1.51 -5.13
C SER A 362 22.60 1.07 -3.69
N GLY A 363 21.87 0.07 -3.19
CA GLY A 363 22.02 -0.48 -1.84
C GLY A 363 20.93 -0.07 -0.84
N PRO A 364 21.06 -0.45 0.45
CA PRO A 364 20.04 -0.23 1.48
C PRO A 364 19.86 1.25 1.85
N GLU A 365 20.92 2.05 1.75
CA GLU A 365 20.89 3.51 1.97
C GLU A 365 20.52 4.29 0.70
N SER A 366 20.05 3.61 -0.35
CA SER A 366 19.68 4.28 -1.59
C SER A 366 18.42 5.11 -1.41
N TYR A 367 18.31 6.16 -2.22
CA TYR A 367 17.13 7.00 -2.29
C TYR A 367 15.86 6.17 -2.58
N ALA A 368 15.93 5.25 -3.54
CA ALA A 368 14.85 4.30 -3.80
C ALA A 368 14.43 3.51 -2.55
N ALA A 369 15.40 3.02 -1.77
CA ALA A 369 15.13 2.24 -0.56
C ALA A 369 14.46 3.08 0.55
N LYS A 370 14.96 4.30 0.82
CA LYS A 370 14.36 5.25 1.79
C LYS A 370 12.91 5.54 1.46
N TYR A 371 12.62 5.87 0.19
CA TYR A 371 11.27 6.21 -0.24
C TYR A 371 10.33 4.99 -0.24
N SER A 372 10.82 3.82 -0.67
CA SER A 372 10.05 2.57 -0.62
C SER A 372 9.69 2.19 0.82
N GLN A 373 10.63 2.35 1.75
CA GLN A 373 10.39 2.09 3.18
C GLN A 373 9.34 3.05 3.73
N GLY A 374 9.49 4.35 3.47
CA GLY A 374 8.55 5.35 3.95
C GLY A 374 7.12 5.13 3.45
N VAL A 375 6.94 4.76 2.17
CA VAL A 375 5.63 4.36 1.63
C VAL A 375 5.07 3.13 2.34
N GLY A 376 5.91 2.11 2.56
CA GLY A 376 5.49 0.86 3.24
C GLY A 376 5.16 1.03 4.72
N GLU A 377 5.64 2.08 5.38
CA GLU A 377 5.31 2.39 6.78
C GLU A 377 4.00 3.18 6.93
N MET A 378 3.46 3.72 5.83
CA MET A 378 2.22 4.49 5.87
C MET A 378 1.03 3.59 6.17
N GLU A 379 0.24 3.98 7.17
CA GLU A 379 -0.93 3.22 7.61
C GLU A 379 -1.97 3.08 6.49
N ALA A 380 -2.30 4.16 5.78
CA ALA A 380 -3.25 4.10 4.67
C ALA A 380 -2.80 3.12 3.56
N PHE A 381 -1.50 3.09 3.24
CA PHE A 381 -0.94 2.18 2.26
C PHE A 381 -0.99 0.73 2.74
N ARG A 382 -0.62 0.48 4.00
CA ARG A 382 -0.68 -0.84 4.62
C ARG A 382 -2.11 -1.37 4.68
N ASN A 383 -3.04 -0.57 5.18
CA ASN A 383 -4.44 -0.95 5.28
C ASN A 383 -5.02 -1.32 3.92
N PHE A 384 -4.65 -0.60 2.86
CA PHE A 384 -5.10 -0.91 1.50
C PHE A 384 -4.74 -2.33 1.05
N TYR A 385 -3.46 -2.72 1.05
CA TYR A 385 -3.11 -4.07 0.55
C TYR A 385 -3.42 -5.18 1.57
N GLU A 386 -3.45 -4.88 2.87
CA GLU A 386 -3.80 -5.88 3.90
C GLU A 386 -5.30 -6.18 3.94
N ALA A 387 -6.16 -5.25 3.50
CA ALA A 387 -7.62 -5.41 3.50
C ALA A 387 -8.07 -6.70 2.81
N ILE A 388 -7.37 -7.11 1.75
CA ILE A 388 -7.68 -8.33 1.01
C ILE A 388 -7.70 -9.59 1.90
N PHE A 389 -6.89 -9.63 2.96
CA PHE A 389 -6.84 -10.75 3.92
C PHE A 389 -8.03 -10.75 4.90
N PHE A 390 -8.75 -9.63 5.04
CA PHE A 390 -9.81 -9.43 6.03
C PHE A 390 -11.22 -9.39 5.43
N GLU A 391 -11.37 -9.15 4.12
CA GLU A 391 -12.67 -9.00 3.42
C GLU A 391 -13.64 -10.18 3.55
N GLN A 392 -13.21 -11.36 4.02
CA GLN A 392 -14.10 -12.53 4.17
C GLN A 392 -14.69 -12.72 5.58
N GLY A 393 -14.35 -11.89 6.57
CA GLY A 393 -14.88 -12.05 7.95
C GLY A 393 -16.37 -11.72 8.14
N GLY A 394 -17.03 -11.11 7.14
CA GLY A 394 -18.39 -10.59 7.27
C GLY A 394 -19.52 -11.60 7.09
N GLN A 395 -19.29 -12.75 6.46
CA GLN A 395 -20.34 -13.75 6.22
C GLN A 395 -20.49 -14.78 7.35
N ASP A 396 -19.43 -15.06 8.11
CA ASP A 396 -19.49 -16.01 9.23
C ASP A 396 -19.96 -15.35 10.55
N ALA A 397 -20.01 -14.02 10.61
CA ALA A 397 -20.48 -13.28 11.80
C ALA A 397 -22.01 -13.14 11.90
N GLN A 398 -22.77 -13.60 10.90
CA GLN A 398 -24.25 -13.58 10.92
C GLN A 398 -24.89 -14.91 11.34
N LEU A 399 -24.09 -15.89 11.78
CA LEU A 399 -24.56 -17.20 12.24
C LEU A 399 -24.13 -17.54 13.69
N ILE A 400 -24.04 -16.54 14.57
CA ILE A 400 -23.98 -16.74 16.03
C ILE A 400 -25.21 -16.12 16.69
#